data_AF-A0A973PT60-F1
#
_entry.id   AF-A0A973PT60-F1
#
_cell.length_a   1.000
_cell.length_b   1.000
_cell.length_c   1.000
_cell.angle_alpha   90.00
_cell.angle_beta   90.00
_cell.angle_gamma   90.00
#
_symmetry.space_group_name_H-M   'P 1'
#
loop_
_entity.id
_entity.type
_entity.pdbx_description
1 polymer ?
#
loop_
_entity_poly.entity_id
_entity_poly.type
_entity_poly.pdbx_seq_one_letter_code
_entity_poly.pdbx_strand_id
1 'polypeptide(L)' 'ATLKQKTDDPVDTMIRVHARQTAAALRTNTSLAPLAKQGGLAVASAYYSLDTGRVEVLNGAPTT' A
#
# COMPACT_ATOMS: atom_id res chain seq x y z
N ALA A 1 23.50 -15.05 18.44
CA ALA A 1 22.53 -14.34 17.58
C ALA A 1 22.48 -15.05 16.24
N THR A 2 21.39 -15.73 15.95
CA THR A 2 21.24 -16.48 14.70
C THR A 2 20.20 -15.73 13.88
N LEU A 3 20.67 -14.97 12.90
CA LEU A 3 19.83 -14.42 11.82
C LEU A 3 19.25 -15.62 11.06
N LYS A 4 18.08 -16.10 11.49
CA LYS A 4 17.18 -16.78 10.57
C LYS A 4 16.79 -15.71 9.57
N GLN A 5 17.07 -15.94 8.28
CA GLN A 5 16.46 -15.18 7.20
C GLN A 5 15.00 -14.91 7.59
N LYS A 6 14.66 -13.64 7.73
CA LYS A 6 13.28 -13.21 7.93
C LYS A 6 12.58 -13.57 6.63
N THR A 7 12.10 -14.81 6.52
CA THR A 7 10.91 -15.08 5.72
C THR A 7 9.92 -14.04 6.23
N ASP A 8 9.57 -13.07 5.39
CA ASP A 8 8.67 -11.98 5.79
C ASP A 8 7.52 -12.59 6.57
N ASP A 9 7.28 -12.06 7.77
CA ASP A 9 6.20 -12.51 8.64
C ASP A 9 4.93 -12.66 7.76
N PRO A 10 4.28 -13.84 7.73
CA PRO A 10 3.14 -14.07 6.86
C PRO A 10 2.04 -13.03 7.08
N VAL A 11 1.90 -12.49 8.29
CA VAL A 11 0.98 -11.39 8.59
C VAL A 11 1.44 -10.10 7.91
N ASP A 12 2.72 -9.77 7.99
CA ASP A 12 3.30 -8.59 7.34
C ASP A 12 3.12 -8.65 5.81
N THR A 13 3.41 -9.82 5.24
CA THR A 13 3.22 -10.09 3.81
C THR A 13 1.76 -9.91 3.41
N MET A 14 0.82 -10.48 4.18
CA MET A 14 -0.60 -10.37 3.93
C MET A 14 -1.06 -8.90 3.99
N ILE A 15 -0.62 -8.14 5.00
CA ILE A 15 -1.00 -6.73 5.16
C ILE A 15 -0.54 -5.92 3.93
N ARG A 16 0.70 -6.14 3.47
CA ARG A 16 1.23 -5.46 2.27
C ARG A 16 0.44 -5.81 1.01
N VAL A 17 0.07 -7.08 0.83
CA VAL A 17 -0.78 -7.52 -0.29
C VAL A 17 -2.17 -6.90 -0.20
N HIS A 18 -2.79 -6.94 0.98
CA HIS A 18 -4.11 -6.38 1.21
C HIS A 18 -4.14 -4.88 0.93
N ALA A 19 -3.15 -4.12 1.40
CA ALA A 19 -3.04 -2.69 1.14
C ALA A 19 -2.97 -2.37 -0.37
N ARG A 20 -2.23 -3.17 -1.15
CA ARG A 20 -2.18 -3.04 -2.61
C ARG A 20 -3.53 -3.34 -3.27
N GLN A 21 -4.19 -4.43 -2.87
CA GLN A 21 -5.48 -4.84 -3.41
C GLN A 21 -6.59 -3.82 -3.08
N THR A 22 -6.64 -3.33 -1.84
CA THR A 22 -7.58 -2.30 -1.42
C THR A 22 -7.38 -1.01 -2.22
N ALA A 23 -6.15 -0.56 -2.41
CA ALA A 23 -5.89 0.62 -3.26
C ALA A 23 -6.27 0.37 -4.72
N ALA A 24 -6.08 -0.83 -5.27
CA ALA A 24 -6.54 -1.17 -6.61
C ALA A 24 -8.08 -1.11 -6.71
N ALA A 25 -8.80 -1.65 -5.72
CA ALA A 25 -10.26 -1.60 -5.65
C ALA A 25 -10.79 -0.16 -5.49
N LEU A 26 -10.11 0.69 -4.72
CA LEU A 26 -10.47 2.10 -4.58
C LEU A 26 -10.32 2.88 -5.90
N ARG A 27 -9.29 2.58 -6.71
CA ARG A 27 -9.10 3.21 -8.02
C ARG A 27 -10.21 2.82 -9.02
N THR A 28 -10.81 1.65 -8.86
CA THR A 28 -11.92 1.17 -9.70
C THR A 28 -13.29 1.37 -9.06
N ASN A 29 -13.37 1.93 -7.85
CA ASN A 29 -14.62 2.22 -7.17
C ASN A 29 -15.47 3.21 -7.99
N THR A 30 -16.75 2.93 -8.20
CA THR A 30 -17.64 3.71 -9.08
C THR A 30 -17.70 5.20 -8.73
N SER A 31 -17.62 5.55 -7.44
CA SER A 31 -17.68 6.95 -6.98
C SER A 31 -16.34 7.67 -7.09
N LEU A 32 -15.22 6.95 -6.98
CA LEU A 32 -13.87 7.54 -6.98
C LEU A 32 -13.18 7.48 -8.35
N ALA A 33 -13.52 6.48 -9.16
CA ALA A 33 -12.90 6.21 -10.46
C ALA A 33 -12.96 7.41 -11.43
N PRO A 34 -14.06 8.21 -11.52
CA PRO A 34 -14.06 9.39 -12.36
C PRO A 34 -12.98 10.40 -11.95
N LEU A 35 -12.86 10.69 -10.65
CA LEU A 35 -11.86 11.62 -10.11
C LEU A 35 -10.43 11.09 -10.31
N ALA A 36 -10.23 9.78 -10.10
CA ALA A 36 -8.94 9.15 -10.33
C ALA A 36 -8.52 9.20 -11.81
N LYS A 37 -9.45 8.99 -12.74
CA LYS A 37 -9.19 9.08 -14.19
C LYS A 37 -8.93 10.50 -14.67
N GLN A 38 -9.60 11.49 -14.08
CA GLN A 38 -9.43 12.91 -14.40
C GLN A 38 -8.22 13.55 -13.71
N GLY A 39 -7.47 12.80 -12.89
CA GLY A 39 -6.32 13.30 -12.14
C GLY A 39 -6.68 14.17 -10.92
N GLY A 40 -7.97 14.31 -10.60
CA GLY A 40 -8.44 15.05 -9.43
C GLY A 40 -8.32 14.29 -8.09
N LEU A 41 -7.99 12.99 -8.15
CA LEU A 41 -7.74 12.15 -6.98
C LEU A 41 -6.58 11.18 -7.26
N ALA A 42 -5.57 11.20 -6.40
CA ALA A 42 -4.55 10.15 -6.36
C ALA A 42 -4.88 9.16 -5.23
N VAL A 43 -4.79 7.87 -5.51
CA VAL A 43 -4.91 6.81 -4.49
C VAL A 43 -3.53 6.20 -4.31
N ALA A 44 -3.03 6.21 -3.07
CA ALA A 44 -1.79 5.56 -2.68
C ALA A 44 -2.06 4.44 -1.66
N SER A 45 -1.21 3.42 -1.62
CA SER A 45 -1.14 2.48 -0.50
C SER A 45 0.21 2.59 0.18
N ALA A 46 0.21 2.54 1.51
CA ALA A 46 1.41 2.57 2.32
C ALA A 46 1.30 1.58 3.47
N TYR A 47 2.46 1.18 3.99
CA TYR A 47 2.59 0.32 5.15
C TYR A 47 3.35 1.06 6.25
N TYR A 48 2.80 1.08 7.46
CA TYR A 48 3.45 1.65 8.63
C TYR A 48 3.96 0.54 9.53
N SER A 49 5.28 0.48 9.73
CA SER A 49 5.91 -0.47 10.62
C SER A 49 5.81 0.03 12.07
N LEU A 50 5.16 -0.74 12.93
CA LEU A 50 5.12 -0.45 14.37
C LEU A 50 6.50 -0.63 15.03
N ASP A 51 7.31 -1.56 14.50
CA ASP A 51 8.66 -1.84 15.02
C ASP A 51 9.62 -0.67 14.81
N THR A 52 9.52 0.00 13.66
CA THR A 52 10.50 1.02 13.23
C THR A 52 9.95 2.44 13.18
N GLY A 53 8.63 2.60 13.25
CA GLY A 53 7.95 3.88 13.06
C GLY A 53 8.06 4.45 11.64
N ARG A 54 8.43 3.63 10.64
CA ARG A 54 8.62 4.06 9.25
C ARG A 54 7.41 3.76 8.39
N VAL A 55 7.15 4.65 7.43
CA VAL A 55 6.16 4.46 6.36
C VAL A 55 6.89 4.03 5.09
N GLU A 56 6.41 2.96 4.47
CA GLU A 56 6.81 2.53 3.13
C GLU A 56 5.64 2.74 2.17
N VAL A 57 5.84 3.53 1.11
CA VAL A 57 4.84 3.68 0.07
C VAL A 57 4.91 2.45 -0.85
N LEU A 58 3.82 1.70 -0.93
CA LEU A 58 3.74 0.44 -1.67
C LEU A 58 3.33 0.63 -3.13
N ASN A 59 2.47 1.61 -3.41
CA ASN A 59 2.01 1.96 -4.77
C ASN A 59 1.35 3.35 -4.79
N GLY A 60 1.37 4.03 -5.93
CA GLY A 60 0.61 5.25 -6.18
C GLY A 60 1.22 6.49 -5.53
N ALA A 61 2.54 6.48 -5.27
CA ALA A 61 3.25 7.68 -4.88
C ALA A 61 3.01 8.76 -5.96
N PRO A 62 2.58 9.98 -5.59
CA PRO A 62 2.52 11.06 -6.55
C PRO A 62 3.93 11.32 -7.07
N THR A 63 4.11 11.24 -8.39
CA THR A 63 5.32 11.74 -9.03
C THR A 63 5.27 13.25 -8.98
N THR A 64 6.08 13.84 -8.11
CA THR A 64 6.44 15.27 -8.18
C THR A 64 7.04 15.61 -9.54
#